data_AF-A0A368KP81-F1
#
_entry.id   AF-A0A368KP81-F1
#
_cell.length_a   1.000
_cell.length_b   1.000
_cell.length_c   1.000
_cell.angle_alpha   90.00
_cell.angle_beta   90.00
_cell.angle_gamma   90.00
#
_symmetry.space_group_name_H-M   'P 1'
#
loop_
_entity.id
_entity.type
_entity.pdbx_description
1 polymer ?
#
loop_
_entity_poly.entity_id
_entity_poly.type
_entity_poly.pdbx_seq_one_letter_code
_entity_poly.pdbx_strand_id
1 'polypeptide(L)'
;MFWSPPSRSITQAASPDGLARRVGYTLIEILITIAVLGILAAVVIPQIGSSAPDQVLGVAQILASDLDYARTLAISNGSKYKLTFDLAHNAYVLTHSSSNSALDVLPAQPFRKPSADPQSLTISPDDFPRLGTRIKIVAVVTDETSPKDVDSIEFGTLGQTTRTQPTLIWLSSSAGAEEIYLPIRVHPITGLTEIGDFTSTAP
;
A
#
# COMPACT_ATOMS: atom_id res chain seq x y z
N MET A 1 16.95 -70.04 -75.43
CA MET A 1 18.28 -69.95 -74.79
C MET A 1 18.51 -68.48 -74.47
N PHE A 2 18.63 -68.17 -73.18
CA PHE A 2 18.46 -66.84 -72.58
C PHE A 2 19.55 -65.82 -72.99
N TRP A 3 19.14 -64.56 -73.21
CA TRP A 3 19.98 -63.40 -73.53
C TRP A 3 19.85 -62.32 -72.44
N SER A 4 21.01 -61.78 -72.05
CA SER A 4 21.43 -60.64 -71.20
C SER A 4 20.50 -59.40 -71.16
N PRO A 5 20.63 -58.41 -70.23
CA PRO A 5 21.88 -57.99 -69.55
C PRO A 5 21.76 -57.52 -68.07
N PRO A 6 22.90 -57.19 -67.42
CA PRO A 6 22.92 -56.66 -66.06
C PRO A 6 22.99 -55.12 -65.99
N SER A 7 22.59 -54.66 -64.80
CA SER A 7 23.02 -53.45 -64.07
C SER A 7 22.54 -52.06 -64.51
N ARG A 8 21.85 -51.40 -63.58
CA ARG A 8 22.00 -49.96 -63.36
C ARG A 8 22.32 -49.71 -61.89
N SER A 9 23.50 -49.15 -61.70
CA SER A 9 24.05 -48.57 -60.49
C SER A 9 23.28 -47.31 -60.09
N ILE A 10 22.87 -47.24 -58.82
CA ILE A 10 22.55 -45.97 -58.18
C ILE A 10 23.75 -45.62 -57.30
N THR A 11 24.66 -44.82 -57.86
CA THR A 11 25.67 -44.12 -57.07
C THR A 11 24.95 -43.10 -56.21
N GLN A 12 24.78 -43.43 -54.93
CA GLN A 12 24.24 -42.54 -53.92
C GLN A 12 25.24 -41.40 -53.68
N ALA A 13 24.91 -40.20 -54.14
CA ALA A 13 25.66 -38.99 -53.83
C ALA A 13 25.50 -38.70 -52.33
N ALA A 14 26.61 -38.76 -51.58
CA ALA A 14 26.67 -38.35 -50.19
C ALA A 14 26.30 -36.86 -50.08
N SER A 15 25.25 -36.56 -49.32
CA SER A 15 24.93 -35.19 -48.92
C SER A 15 26.04 -34.68 -48.00
N PRO A 16 26.59 -33.47 -48.21
CA PRO A 16 27.53 -32.92 -47.26
C PRO A 16 26.76 -32.60 -45.98
N ASP A 17 27.02 -33.39 -44.93
CA ASP A 17 26.62 -33.06 -43.57
C ASP A 17 27.21 -31.69 -43.23
N GLY A 18 26.37 -30.66 -43.33
CA GLY A 18 26.68 -29.34 -42.80
C GLY A 18 26.92 -29.49 -41.31
N LEU A 19 28.19 -29.56 -40.92
CA LEU A 19 28.62 -29.56 -39.52
C LEU A 19 27.98 -28.36 -38.84
N ALA A 20 26.92 -28.62 -38.06
CA ALA A 20 26.30 -27.62 -37.21
C ALA A 20 27.38 -27.10 -36.25
N ARG A 21 27.94 -25.94 -36.58
CA ARG A 21 29.02 -25.32 -35.84
C ARG A 21 28.50 -25.03 -34.43
N ARG A 22 29.03 -25.72 -33.43
CA ARG A 22 28.77 -25.38 -32.02
C ARG A 22 29.37 -24.00 -31.78
N VAL A 23 28.51 -22.98 -31.74
CA VAL A 23 28.88 -21.62 -31.37
C VAL A 23 28.92 -21.58 -29.85
N GLY A 24 30.13 -21.56 -29.29
CA GLY A 24 30.36 -21.34 -27.85
C GLY A 24 30.70 -19.88 -27.61
N TYR A 25 30.20 -19.33 -26.50
CA TYR A 25 30.58 -17.99 -26.05
C TYR A 25 32.03 -17.98 -25.61
N THR A 26 32.75 -16.90 -25.96
CA THR A 26 34.15 -16.76 -25.54
C THR A 26 34.23 -16.37 -24.07
N LEU A 27 35.36 -16.66 -23.41
CA LEU A 27 35.59 -16.25 -22.02
C LEU A 27 35.49 -14.72 -21.88
N ILE A 28 36.00 -13.98 -22.86
CA ILE A 28 35.92 -12.51 -22.88
C ILE A 28 34.48 -12.01 -23.01
N GLU A 29 33.64 -12.71 -23.78
CA GLU A 29 32.23 -12.36 -23.94
C GLU A 29 31.43 -12.57 -22.67
N ILE A 30 31.70 -13.66 -21.94
CA ILE A 30 31.11 -13.86 -20.60
C ILE A 30 31.59 -12.78 -19.62
N LEU A 31 32.89 -12.42 -19.65
CA LEU A 31 33.43 -11.34 -18.81
C LEU A 31 32.78 -9.98 -19.11
N ILE A 32 32.60 -9.64 -20.38
CA ILE A 32 31.94 -8.39 -20.78
C ILE A 32 30.46 -8.42 -20.36
N THR A 33 29.77 -9.55 -20.54
CA THR A 33 28.36 -9.68 -20.17
C THR A 33 28.15 -9.51 -18.67
N ILE A 34 28.94 -10.16 -17.82
CA ILE A 34 28.82 -9.98 -16.37
C ILE A 34 29.21 -8.56 -15.94
N ALA A 35 30.16 -7.92 -16.61
CA ALA A 35 30.52 -6.53 -16.35
C ALA A 35 29.36 -5.57 -16.68
N VAL A 36 28.72 -5.74 -17.84
CA VAL A 36 27.54 -4.96 -18.24
C VAL A 36 26.37 -5.22 -17.30
N LEU A 37 26.09 -6.48 -16.95
CA LEU A 37 25.03 -6.82 -15.98
C LEU A 37 25.30 -6.20 -14.60
N GLY A 38 26.55 -6.17 -14.15
CA GLY A 38 26.93 -5.52 -12.90
C GLY A 38 26.68 -4.01 -12.92
N ILE A 39 27.02 -3.33 -14.02
CA ILE A 39 26.74 -1.90 -14.21
C ILE A 39 25.23 -1.64 -14.23
N LEU A 40 24.46 -2.43 -14.99
CA LEU A 40 23.01 -2.30 -15.07
C LEU A 40 22.36 -2.54 -13.70
N ALA A 41 22.77 -3.57 -12.98
CA ALA A 41 22.26 -3.86 -11.64
C ALA A 41 22.52 -2.70 -10.67
N ALA A 42 23.71 -2.09 -10.71
CA ALA A 42 24.05 -0.96 -9.84
C ALA A 42 23.18 0.29 -10.07
N VAL A 43 22.69 0.52 -11.30
CA VAL A 43 21.82 1.66 -11.64
C VAL A 43 20.35 1.38 -11.36
N VAL A 44 19.89 0.16 -11.64
CA VAL A 44 18.46 -0.21 -11.56
C VAL A 44 18.00 -0.47 -10.12
N ILE A 45 18.80 -1.17 -9.32
CA ILE A 45 18.44 -1.56 -7.94
C ILE A 45 18.01 -0.36 -7.05
N PRO A 46 18.72 0.78 -7.01
CA PRO A 46 18.33 1.90 -6.14
C PRO A 46 16.99 2.55 -6.50
N GLN A 47 16.43 2.29 -7.69
CA GLN A 47 15.17 2.88 -8.15
C GLN A 47 13.92 2.08 -7.75
N ILE A 48 14.07 0.88 -7.16
CA ILE A 48 12.94 -0.02 -6.83
C ILE A 48 12.30 0.32 -5.45
N GLY A 49 12.53 1.52 -4.92
CA GLY A 49 11.90 2.00 -3.68
C GLY A 49 10.52 2.64 -3.92
N SER A 50 9.61 2.55 -2.94
CA SER A 50 8.39 3.37 -2.92
C SER A 50 8.76 4.84 -2.71
N SER A 51 8.17 5.75 -3.49
CA SER A 51 8.38 7.19 -3.31
C SER A 51 7.62 7.70 -2.09
N ALA A 52 8.03 8.85 -1.52
CA ALA A 52 7.32 9.45 -0.38
C ALA A 52 5.82 9.71 -0.66
N PRO A 53 5.40 10.19 -1.85
CA PRO A 53 3.98 10.26 -2.22
C PRO A 53 3.26 8.91 -2.19
N ASP A 54 3.86 7.86 -2.76
CA ASP A 54 3.26 6.52 -2.78
C ASP A 54 3.06 5.96 -1.35
N GLN A 55 4.04 6.22 -0.49
CA GLN A 55 4.02 5.82 0.92
C GLN A 55 2.89 6.50 1.69
N VAL A 56 2.78 7.84 1.60
CA VAL A 56 1.70 8.61 2.26
C VAL A 56 0.34 8.19 1.75
N LEU A 57 0.20 8.02 0.43
CA LEU A 57 -1.05 7.57 -0.18
C LEU A 57 -1.44 6.17 0.31
N GLY A 58 -0.46 5.26 0.46
CA GLY A 58 -0.69 3.94 1.05
C GLY A 58 -1.22 4.02 2.48
N VAL A 59 -0.62 4.85 3.34
CA VAL A 59 -1.14 5.05 4.71
C VAL A 59 -2.50 5.73 4.71
N ALA A 60 -2.74 6.69 3.81
CA ALA A 60 -4.04 7.32 3.66
C ALA A 60 -5.14 6.33 3.29
N GLN A 61 -4.85 5.40 2.37
CA GLN A 61 -5.78 4.33 2.00
C GLN A 61 -6.06 3.37 3.17
N ILE A 62 -5.04 3.04 3.95
CA ILE A 62 -5.20 2.21 5.15
C ILE A 62 -6.08 2.90 6.19
N LEU A 63 -5.82 4.19 6.47
CA LEU A 63 -6.62 4.97 7.41
C LEU A 63 -8.06 5.14 6.91
N ALA A 64 -8.26 5.40 5.61
CA ALA A 64 -9.60 5.44 5.02
C ALA A 64 -10.34 4.10 5.16
N SER A 65 -9.64 2.98 4.97
CA SER A 65 -10.19 1.63 5.21
C SER A 65 -10.55 1.40 6.69
N ASP A 66 -9.78 1.94 7.64
CA ASP A 66 -10.08 1.81 9.07
C ASP A 66 -11.28 2.66 9.49
N LEU A 67 -11.42 3.86 8.91
CA LEU A 67 -12.60 4.71 9.08
C LEU A 67 -13.86 4.03 8.50
N ASP A 68 -13.77 3.45 7.30
CA ASP A 68 -14.89 2.71 6.71
C ASP A 68 -15.24 1.44 7.51
N TYR A 69 -14.22 0.77 8.07
CA TYR A 69 -14.42 -0.36 8.98
C TYR A 69 -15.15 0.06 10.26
N ALA A 70 -14.71 1.14 10.93
CA ALA A 70 -15.36 1.68 12.12
C ALA A 70 -16.81 2.08 11.85
N ARG A 71 -17.06 2.72 10.70
CA ARG A 71 -18.40 3.06 10.22
C ARG A 71 -19.26 1.81 9.99
N THR A 72 -18.72 0.78 9.34
CA THR A 72 -19.41 -0.49 9.09
C THR A 72 -19.73 -1.22 10.39
N LEU A 73 -18.83 -1.21 11.38
CA LEU A 73 -19.09 -1.74 12.71
C LEU A 73 -20.24 -1.01 13.40
N ALA A 74 -20.28 0.32 13.30
CA ALA A 74 -21.35 1.13 13.88
C ALA A 74 -22.73 0.80 13.28
N ILE A 75 -22.79 0.68 11.95
CA ILE A 75 -24.02 0.32 11.23
C ILE A 75 -24.45 -1.12 11.54
N SER A 76 -23.53 -2.08 11.39
CA SER A 76 -23.84 -3.51 11.51
C SER A 76 -24.25 -3.92 12.93
N ASN A 77 -23.63 -3.33 13.94
CA ASN A 77 -23.97 -3.62 15.34
C ASN A 77 -25.03 -2.66 15.91
N GLY A 78 -25.53 -1.71 15.11
CA GLY A 78 -26.47 -0.69 15.58
C GLY A 78 -25.93 0.08 16.80
N SER A 79 -24.62 0.32 16.83
CA SER A 79 -23.90 0.88 17.97
C SER A 79 -22.94 1.99 17.55
N LYS A 80 -22.24 2.58 18.52
CA LYS A 80 -21.27 3.65 18.27
C LYS A 80 -19.84 3.16 18.38
N TYR A 81 -19.01 3.59 17.44
CA TYR A 81 -17.58 3.32 17.43
C TYR A 81 -16.81 4.61 17.24
N LYS A 82 -15.70 4.74 17.95
CA LYS A 82 -14.91 5.97 18.02
C LYS A 82 -13.46 5.70 17.68
N LEU A 83 -12.94 6.47 16.74
CA LEU A 83 -11.53 6.55 16.42
C LEU A 83 -10.93 7.74 17.19
N THR A 84 -9.95 7.50 18.06
CA THR A 84 -9.26 8.53 18.83
C THR A 84 -7.84 8.68 18.30
N PHE A 85 -7.40 9.91 18.02
CA PHE A 85 -6.09 10.19 17.46
C PHE A 85 -5.10 10.59 18.55
N ASP A 86 -3.93 9.98 18.54
CA ASP A 86 -2.79 10.30 19.38
C ASP A 86 -1.65 10.79 18.49
N LEU A 87 -1.62 12.10 18.25
CA LEU A 87 -0.63 12.72 17.38
C LEU A 87 0.78 12.66 18.00
N ALA A 88 0.89 12.59 19.33
CA ALA A 88 2.18 12.53 20.02
C ALA A 88 2.88 11.19 19.79
N HIS A 89 2.11 10.10 19.75
CA HIS A 89 2.61 8.76 19.47
C HIS A 89 2.40 8.32 18.02
N ASN A 90 1.94 9.22 17.14
CA ASN A 90 1.63 8.92 15.74
C ASN A 90 0.73 7.68 15.60
N ALA A 91 -0.37 7.64 16.33
CA ALA A 91 -1.25 6.49 16.38
C ALA A 91 -2.70 6.91 16.43
N TYR A 92 -3.60 5.97 16.15
CA TYR A 92 -5.02 6.13 16.41
C TYR A 92 -5.60 4.82 16.95
N VAL A 93 -6.64 4.94 17.75
CA VAL A 93 -7.25 3.84 18.49
C VAL A 93 -8.73 3.78 18.16
N LEU A 94 -9.16 2.64 17.61
CA LEU A 94 -10.57 2.32 17.45
C LEU A 94 -11.09 1.68 18.73
N THR A 95 -12.24 2.16 19.22
CA THR A 95 -12.93 1.63 20.40
C THR A 95 -14.43 1.60 20.14
N HIS A 96 -15.13 0.69 20.81
CA HIS A 96 -16.58 0.79 20.98
C HIS A 96 -16.88 1.88 22.03
N SER A 97 -17.93 2.68 21.81
CA SER A 97 -18.21 3.89 22.60
C SER A 97 -19.66 3.98 23.10
N SER A 98 -20.43 2.89 23.00
CA SER A 98 -21.80 2.83 23.54
C SER A 98 -21.84 2.14 24.91
N SER A 99 -23.02 2.11 25.54
CA SER A 99 -23.24 1.45 26.82
C SER A 99 -23.35 -0.08 26.74
N ASN A 100 -23.37 -0.67 25.53
CA ASN A 100 -23.49 -2.12 25.37
C ASN A 100 -22.14 -2.83 25.49
N SER A 101 -21.76 -3.24 26.70
CA SER A 101 -20.46 -3.87 26.95
C SER A 101 -20.21 -5.19 26.22
N ALA A 102 -21.26 -5.85 25.71
CA ALA A 102 -21.10 -7.05 24.89
C ALA A 102 -20.39 -6.78 23.54
N LEU A 103 -20.38 -5.51 23.10
CA LEU A 103 -19.75 -5.06 21.86
C LEU A 103 -18.39 -4.38 22.08
N ASP A 104 -17.92 -4.30 23.33
CA ASP A 104 -16.64 -3.69 23.63
C ASP A 104 -15.48 -4.45 23.00
N VAL A 105 -15.60 -5.78 22.91
CA VAL A 105 -14.61 -6.62 22.25
C VAL A 105 -14.72 -6.45 20.74
N LEU A 106 -13.66 -5.92 20.12
CA LEU A 106 -13.61 -5.71 18.69
C LEU A 106 -13.37 -7.03 17.95
N PRO A 107 -13.96 -7.23 16.76
CA PRO A 107 -13.68 -8.40 15.94
C PRO A 107 -12.19 -8.50 15.59
N ALA A 108 -11.64 -9.72 15.65
CA ALA A 108 -10.24 -9.96 15.30
C ALA A 108 -9.98 -9.63 13.82
N GLN A 109 -8.89 -8.92 13.55
CA GLN A 109 -8.47 -8.56 12.19
C GLN A 109 -7.30 -9.47 11.75
N PRO A 110 -7.49 -10.35 10.75
CA PRO A 110 -6.49 -11.34 10.37
C PRO A 110 -5.20 -10.75 9.77
N PHE A 111 -5.26 -9.50 9.32
CA PHE A 111 -4.14 -8.82 8.64
C PHE A 111 -3.50 -7.72 9.50
N ARG A 112 -3.85 -7.61 10.79
CA ARG A 112 -3.28 -6.61 11.70
C ARG A 112 -2.52 -7.26 12.83
N LYS A 113 -1.55 -6.52 13.38
CA LYS A 113 -0.92 -6.90 14.63
C LYS A 113 -2.03 -7.03 15.69
N PRO A 114 -2.11 -8.14 16.43
CA PRO A 114 -3.06 -8.27 17.52
C PRO A 114 -2.87 -7.11 18.49
N SER A 115 -3.94 -6.38 18.79
CA SER A 115 -3.91 -5.39 19.86
C SER A 115 -3.70 -6.10 21.19
N ALA A 116 -2.94 -5.48 22.10
CA ALA A 116 -2.73 -6.01 23.43
C ALA A 116 -4.03 -6.04 24.26
N ASP A 117 -4.96 -5.14 23.95
CA ASP A 117 -6.28 -5.04 24.57
C ASP A 117 -7.37 -5.42 23.54
N PRO A 118 -8.23 -6.41 23.83
CA PRO A 118 -9.30 -6.82 22.92
C PRO A 118 -10.40 -5.76 22.72
N GLN A 119 -10.46 -4.73 23.56
CA GLN A 119 -11.44 -3.64 23.48
C GLN A 119 -10.98 -2.45 22.65
N SER A 120 -9.71 -2.43 22.27
CA SER A 120 -9.12 -1.35 21.48
C SER A 120 -8.30 -1.91 20.34
N LEU A 121 -8.35 -1.25 19.20
CA LEU A 121 -7.46 -1.55 18.07
C LEU A 121 -6.59 -0.33 17.85
N THR A 122 -5.34 -0.42 18.29
CA THR A 122 -4.33 0.63 18.07
C THR A 122 -3.64 0.40 16.74
N ILE A 123 -3.62 1.42 15.89
CA ILE A 123 -2.91 1.41 14.62
C ILE A 123 -1.94 2.59 14.59
N SER A 124 -0.68 2.30 14.27
CA SER A 124 0.36 3.31 14.08
C SER A 124 0.87 3.21 12.64
N PRO A 125 1.03 4.32 11.89
CA PRO A 125 1.67 4.30 10.58
C PRO A 125 3.07 3.65 10.58
N ASP A 126 3.78 3.75 11.71
CA ASP A 126 5.10 3.14 11.89
C ASP A 126 5.08 1.61 11.93
N ASP A 127 3.92 0.98 12.14
CA ASP A 127 3.77 -0.47 12.14
C ASP A 127 3.83 -1.09 10.74
N PHE A 128 3.78 -0.29 9.68
CA PHE A 128 3.78 -0.75 8.29
C PHE A 128 5.21 -0.84 7.73
N PRO A 129 5.87 -2.02 7.77
CA PRO A 129 7.31 -2.14 7.55
C PRO A 129 7.73 -1.84 6.10
N ARG A 130 6.77 -1.75 5.18
CA ARG A 130 6.98 -1.49 3.74
C ARG A 130 6.63 -0.06 3.33
N LEU A 131 6.06 0.75 4.21
CA LEU A 131 5.60 2.11 3.90
C LEU A 131 6.56 3.21 4.37
N GLY A 132 7.73 2.86 4.91
CA GLY A 132 8.77 3.83 5.28
C GLY A 132 8.47 4.62 6.56
N THR A 133 9.49 4.82 7.40
CA THR A 133 9.39 5.44 8.74
C THR A 133 9.29 6.97 8.70
N ARG A 134 8.47 7.55 7.82
CA ARG A 134 8.44 9.01 7.60
C ARG A 134 7.05 9.61 7.51
N ILE A 135 6.01 8.85 7.84
CA ILE A 135 4.63 9.32 7.74
C ILE A 135 4.13 9.72 9.12
N LYS A 136 3.62 10.94 9.24
CA LYS A 136 3.06 11.45 10.50
C LYS A 136 1.63 11.90 10.32
N ILE A 137 0.79 11.62 11.31
CA ILE A 137 -0.49 12.31 11.48
C ILE A 137 -0.17 13.66 12.12
N VAL A 138 -0.24 14.75 11.35
CA VAL A 138 0.22 16.07 11.78
C VAL A 138 -0.88 16.94 12.36
N ALA A 139 -2.12 16.76 11.89
CA ALA A 139 -3.28 17.50 12.40
C ALA A 139 -4.57 16.73 12.12
N VAL A 140 -5.55 16.90 13.01
CA VAL A 140 -6.91 16.43 12.78
C VAL A 140 -7.83 17.59 13.16
N VAL A 141 -8.50 18.18 12.19
CA VAL A 141 -9.21 19.47 12.35
C VAL A 141 -10.58 19.48 11.71
N THR A 142 -11.45 20.41 12.11
CA THR A 142 -12.68 20.68 11.36
C THR A 142 -12.40 21.41 10.05
N ASP A 143 -13.12 21.03 9.00
CA ASP A 143 -13.16 21.76 7.74
C ASP A 143 -14.19 22.90 7.82
N GLU A 144 -13.77 24.01 8.41
CA GLU A 144 -14.55 25.25 8.50
C GLU A 144 -13.63 26.47 8.52
N THR A 145 -14.18 27.68 8.38
CA THR A 145 -13.40 28.92 8.28
C THR A 145 -12.43 29.15 9.44
N SER A 146 -12.73 28.61 10.62
CA SER A 146 -11.85 28.60 11.78
C SER A 146 -11.67 27.15 12.22
N PRO A 147 -10.66 26.43 11.69
CA PRO A 147 -10.42 25.04 12.03
C PRO A 147 -10.22 24.85 13.54
N LYS A 148 -10.79 23.79 14.08
CA LYS A 148 -10.62 23.37 15.47
C LYS A 148 -10.03 21.98 15.52
N ASP A 149 -9.12 21.76 16.46
CA ASP A 149 -8.54 20.45 16.70
C ASP A 149 -9.62 19.42 17.08
N VAL A 150 -9.40 18.19 16.62
CA VAL A 150 -10.32 17.08 16.75
C VAL A 150 -9.55 15.85 17.24
N ASP A 151 -9.77 15.48 18.50
CA ASP A 151 -9.11 14.31 19.08
C ASP A 151 -9.78 12.99 18.65
N SER A 152 -11.02 13.03 18.17
CA SER A 152 -11.74 11.81 17.79
C SER A 152 -12.85 12.00 16.77
N ILE A 153 -13.14 10.93 16.03
CA ILE A 153 -14.28 10.79 15.13
C ILE A 153 -15.14 9.63 15.65
N GLU A 154 -16.38 9.92 16.06
CA GLU A 154 -17.35 8.92 16.52
C GLU A 154 -18.41 8.70 15.44
N PHE A 155 -18.54 7.45 14.98
CA PHE A 155 -19.57 7.01 14.04
C PHE A 155 -20.82 6.55 14.78
N GLY A 156 -21.97 7.02 14.32
CA GLY A 156 -23.30 6.62 14.76
C GLY A 156 -23.86 5.44 13.98
N THR A 157 -25.04 5.00 14.39
CA THR A 157 -25.69 3.77 13.91
C THR A 157 -26.15 3.81 12.45
N LEU A 158 -26.22 4.99 11.83
CA LEU A 158 -26.55 5.16 10.40
C LEU A 158 -25.31 5.49 9.57
N GLY A 159 -24.12 5.43 10.18
CA GLY A 159 -22.84 5.73 9.54
C GLY A 159 -22.47 7.21 9.52
N GLN A 160 -23.32 8.11 10.02
CA GLN A 160 -22.96 9.51 10.23
C GLN A 160 -21.90 9.66 11.33
N THR A 161 -21.18 10.76 11.33
CA THR A 161 -20.36 11.15 12.48
C THR A 161 -21.17 11.96 13.48
N THR A 162 -20.72 12.07 14.73
CA THR A 162 -21.33 12.97 15.73
C THR A 162 -21.04 14.45 15.50
N ARG A 163 -20.17 14.78 14.56
CA ARG A 163 -19.79 16.16 14.22
C ARG A 163 -20.71 16.71 13.14
N THR A 164 -20.88 18.03 13.12
CA THR A 164 -21.65 18.76 12.10
C THR A 164 -20.79 19.19 10.92
N GLN A 165 -19.52 19.48 11.16
CA GLN A 165 -18.54 19.85 10.14
C GLN A 165 -17.79 18.60 9.65
N PRO A 166 -17.35 18.57 8.39
CA PRO A 166 -16.37 17.60 7.93
C PRO A 166 -15.08 17.66 8.76
N THR A 167 -14.40 16.54 8.88
CA THR A 167 -13.12 16.45 9.59
C THR A 167 -12.02 16.17 8.58
N LEU A 168 -10.93 16.92 8.65
CA LEU A 168 -9.72 16.71 7.85
C LEU A 168 -8.65 16.08 8.73
N ILE A 169 -8.12 14.94 8.30
CA ILE A 169 -6.96 14.29 8.87
C ILE A 169 -5.79 14.54 7.94
N TRP A 170 -4.76 15.21 8.44
CA TRP A 170 -3.59 15.58 7.67
C TRP A 170 -2.46 14.60 7.93
N LEU A 171 -2.02 13.93 6.86
CA LEU A 171 -0.80 13.14 6.87
C LEU A 171 0.34 13.94 6.26
N SER A 172 1.55 13.83 6.81
CA SER A 172 2.76 14.39 6.19
C SER A 172 3.79 13.31 5.91
N SER A 173 4.65 13.56 4.91
CA SER A 173 5.90 12.85 4.73
C SER A 173 6.99 13.74 4.16
N SER A 174 8.23 13.43 4.53
CA SER A 174 9.41 14.10 3.99
C SER A 174 9.83 13.44 2.68
N ALA A 175 9.66 14.17 1.58
CA ALA A 175 10.17 13.84 0.25
C ALA A 175 11.47 14.60 -0.01
N GLY A 176 12.59 14.11 0.54
CA GLY A 176 13.87 14.82 0.47
C GLY A 176 13.92 16.02 1.42
N ALA A 177 14.01 17.24 0.89
CA ALA A 177 14.06 18.46 1.68
C ALA A 177 12.68 19.13 1.89
N GLU A 178 11.64 18.64 1.22
CA GLU A 178 10.30 19.21 1.26
C GLU A 178 9.34 18.26 1.99
N GLU A 179 8.43 18.85 2.77
CA GLU A 179 7.36 18.11 3.45
C GLU A 179 6.09 18.20 2.59
N ILE A 180 5.56 17.04 2.23
CA ILE A 180 4.30 16.92 1.50
C ILE A 180 3.19 16.57 2.47
N TYR A 181 2.00 17.11 2.25
CA TYR A 181 0.81 16.88 3.04
C TYR A 181 -0.28 16.28 2.17
N LEU A 182 -1.03 15.34 2.75
CA LEU A 182 -2.18 14.70 2.12
C LEU A 182 -3.37 14.73 3.09
N PRO A 183 -4.43 15.50 2.80
CA PRO A 183 -5.62 15.55 3.63
C PRO A 183 -6.54 14.37 3.32
N ILE A 184 -7.18 13.85 4.37
CA ILE A 184 -8.26 12.86 4.29
C ILE A 184 -9.50 13.49 4.92
N ARG A 185 -10.56 13.65 4.14
CA ARG A 185 -11.81 14.27 4.53
C ARG A 185 -12.83 13.22 4.94
N VAL A 186 -13.44 13.37 6.11
CA VAL A 186 -14.58 12.56 6.56
C VAL A 186 -15.85 13.41 6.52
N HIS A 187 -16.83 12.99 5.72
CA HIS A 187 -18.08 13.70 5.57
C HIS A 187 -19.02 13.44 6.76
N PRO A 188 -19.61 14.47 7.40
CA PRO A 188 -20.25 14.31 8.70
C PRO A 188 -21.57 13.53 8.63
N ILE A 189 -22.32 13.67 7.53
CA ILE A 189 -23.65 13.05 7.39
C ILE A 189 -23.55 11.59 6.93
N THR A 190 -22.62 11.31 6.03
CA THR A 190 -22.50 9.99 5.41
C THR A 190 -21.45 9.12 6.10
N GLY A 191 -20.49 9.74 6.79
CA GLY A 191 -19.29 9.10 7.33
C GLY A 191 -18.31 8.60 6.27
N LEU A 192 -18.55 8.93 4.99
CA LEU A 192 -17.66 8.52 3.91
C LEU A 192 -16.36 9.31 3.97
N THR A 193 -15.29 8.63 3.58
CA THR A 193 -13.93 9.16 3.58
C THR A 193 -13.47 9.43 2.16
N GLU A 194 -12.89 10.60 1.93
CA GLU A 194 -12.34 11.05 0.66
C GLU A 194 -10.87 11.46 0.86
N ILE A 195 -9.97 10.94 0.04
CA ILE A 195 -8.56 11.34 0.04
C ILE A 195 -8.42 12.54 -0.90
N GLY A 196 -7.88 13.65 -0.41
CA GLY A 196 -7.66 14.86 -1.19
C GLY A 196 -6.38 14.81 -2.02
N ASP A 197 -6.00 15.97 -2.56
CA ASP A 197 -4.78 16.12 -3.35
C ASP A 197 -3.56 16.47 -2.48
N PHE A 198 -2.36 16.14 -2.97
CA PHE A 198 -1.11 16.54 -2.32
C PHE A 198 -0.94 18.05 -2.30
N THR A 199 -0.41 18.58 -1.19
CA THR A 199 -0.05 19.99 -1.03
C THR A 199 1.26 20.15 -0.28
N SER A 200 1.97 21.25 -0.54
CA SER A 200 3.16 21.66 0.23
C SER A 200 2.83 22.67 1.35
N THR A 201 1.55 23.05 1.47
CA THR A 201 1.08 23.95 2.53
C THR A 201 0.66 23.13 3.75
N ALA A 202 1.23 23.46 4.91
CA ALA A 202 0.87 22.85 6.18
C ALA A 202 -0.59 23.19 6.58
N PRO A 203 -1.25 22.30 7.35
CA PRO A 203 -2.59 22.53 7.88
C PRO A 203 -2.72 23.70 8.87
#